data_AF-A0A519KRS3-F1
#
_entry.id   AF-A0A519KRS3-F1
#
_cell.length_a   1.000
_cell.length_b   1.000
_cell.length_c   1.000
_cell.angle_alpha   90.00
_cell.angle_beta   90.00
_cell.angle_gamma   90.00
#
_symmetry.space_group_name_H-M   'P 1'
#
loop_
_entity.id
_entity.type
_entity.pdbx_description
1 polymer ?
#
loop_
_entity_poly.entity_id
_entity_poly.type
_entity_poly.pdbx_seq_one_letter_code
_entity_poly.pdbx_strand_id
1 'polypeptide(L)'
;SKLADSVAAHLSVKITDKQALLEMIETPRRLERVYGLMEGEISVLQVEKKIRSRVKRQMEKTQREYYLNEQMKAIQRELGETDDQRDEIMELEKRIRKVKLSKEARAKADAEVKKLRNMSPMSAESTVVRNYLDWLLSIPWGKAKQKPIDLQKAEDILEEDHFGLEKVKERIIEYLAVQARTGSLKGPILCLVGPPGVGKTSLAKSIAKATGREYVRMSLGGVRDEAEIRGHRRTYIGSMPGKIIQSMKKAKTTNAFVLLDEIDKLGADWRGDPSSALLEVLDPAQNSTFGDHYLEVDYDLSQVMFVTTANSLNMPQPLMDRMEIIRVSGYTEDEKVEIAKRHVLPKQLTDHGLKADELIVPEETIRDLIRYYTREAGVRSLERALGGLARKAVREMAKTKAKSITVDAAKLADYAGVKKYRYGETDETDQVGIVTGLAWTEFGGDILTIEAIKMPGRGRMTVTGNLKEVMKESISAAASYVRARSLA
;
A
#
# COMPACT_ATOMS: atom_id res chain seq x y z
N SER A 1 10.29 90.67 38.91
CA SER A 1 9.89 90.90 37.51
C SER A 1 11.00 90.60 36.51
N LYS A 2 12.15 91.30 36.51
CA LYS A 2 13.20 91.21 35.45
C LYS A 2 13.61 89.80 34.99
N LEU A 3 13.65 88.83 35.90
CA LEU A 3 13.99 87.43 35.59
C LEU A 3 12.93 86.75 34.69
N ALA A 4 11.64 86.90 35.03
CA ALA A 4 10.54 86.31 34.25
C ALA A 4 10.49 86.89 32.83
N ASP A 5 10.73 88.20 32.71
CA ASP A 5 10.68 88.92 31.44
C ASP A 5 11.87 88.51 30.53
N SER A 6 13.07 88.31 31.10
CA SER A 6 14.25 87.84 30.36
C SER A 6 14.11 86.39 29.89
N VAL A 7 13.59 85.50 30.74
CA VAL A 7 13.38 84.09 30.38
C VAL A 7 12.28 83.95 29.33
N ALA A 8 11.19 84.72 29.43
CA ALA A 8 10.10 84.75 28.45
C ALA A 8 10.57 85.20 27.05
N ALA A 9 11.60 86.06 26.96
CA ALA A 9 12.17 86.50 25.69
C ALA A 9 12.86 85.35 24.93
N HIS A 10 13.54 84.45 25.65
CA HIS A 10 14.29 83.33 25.08
C HIS A 10 13.46 82.05 24.87
N LEU A 11 12.24 81.99 25.40
CA LEU A 11 11.30 80.88 25.18
C LEU A 11 10.69 80.92 23.78
N SER A 12 10.71 79.80 23.07
CA SER A 12 10.12 79.62 21.73
C SER A 12 8.61 79.33 21.78
N VAL A 13 7.87 80.06 22.63
CA VAL A 13 6.42 79.87 22.84
C VAL A 13 5.58 80.82 21.97
N LYS A 14 4.30 80.48 21.79
CA LYS A 14 3.35 81.28 20.98
C LYS A 14 3.25 82.71 21.51
N ILE A 15 3.05 83.66 20.59
CA ILE A 15 2.96 85.09 20.89
C ILE A 15 1.84 85.38 21.90
N THR A 16 0.72 84.64 21.81
CA THR A 16 -0.40 84.73 22.75
C THR A 16 -0.01 84.43 24.19
N ASP A 17 0.86 83.44 24.41
CA ASP A 17 1.35 83.09 25.75
C ASP A 17 2.37 84.11 26.26
N LYS A 18 3.20 84.67 25.37
CA LYS A 18 4.12 85.77 25.73
C LYS A 18 3.37 87.03 26.14
N GLN A 19 2.28 87.34 25.45
CA GLN A 19 1.43 88.47 25.79
C GLN A 19 0.73 88.26 27.15
N ALA A 20 0.16 87.08 27.39
CA ALA A 20 -0.47 86.75 28.67
C ALA A 20 0.50 86.88 29.87
N LEU A 21 1.79 86.55 29.67
CA LEU A 21 2.82 86.76 30.68
C LEU A 21 3.05 88.25 30.99
N LEU A 22 3.03 89.13 29.99
CA LEU A 22 3.22 90.58 30.16
C LEU A 22 2.03 91.26 30.87
N GLU A 23 0.83 90.70 30.73
CA GLU A 23 -0.40 91.20 31.35
C GLU A 23 -0.52 90.84 32.86
N MET A 24 0.25 89.85 33.35
CA MET A 24 0.20 89.40 34.76
C MET A 24 1.00 90.29 35.70
N ILE A 25 0.38 91.18 36.47
CA ILE A 25 1.09 92.14 37.34
C ILE A 25 1.76 91.46 38.57
N GLU A 26 1.18 90.36 39.07
CA GLU A 26 1.72 89.62 40.22
C GLU A 26 2.95 88.79 39.86
N THR A 27 4.10 89.14 40.45
CA THR A 27 5.40 88.50 40.14
C THR A 27 5.43 86.97 40.41
N PRO A 28 4.86 86.43 41.51
CA PRO A 28 4.90 84.99 41.77
C PRO A 28 4.15 84.18 40.71
N ARG A 29 2.93 84.61 40.35
CA ARG A 29 2.11 83.96 39.33
C ARG A 29 2.76 83.99 37.94
N ARG A 30 3.42 85.11 37.60
CA ARG A 30 4.16 85.23 36.34
C ARG A 30 5.32 84.23 36.26
N LEU A 31 6.08 84.04 37.35
CA LEU A 31 7.18 83.08 37.40
C LEU A 31 6.70 81.62 37.30
N GLU A 32 5.60 81.28 37.98
CA GLU A 32 5.00 79.95 37.92
C GLU A 32 4.51 79.61 36.50
N ARG A 33 3.91 80.58 35.80
CA ARG A 33 3.49 80.41 34.41
C ARG A 33 4.68 80.26 33.45
N VAL A 34 5.76 81.03 33.63
CA VAL A 34 6.99 80.88 32.85
C VAL A 34 7.62 79.49 33.07
N TYR A 35 7.65 79.02 34.32
CA TYR A 35 8.18 77.70 34.66
C TYR A 35 7.40 76.57 33.96
N GLY A 36 6.07 76.62 33.99
CA GLY A 36 5.24 75.63 33.29
C GLY A 36 5.44 75.64 31.76
N LEU A 37 5.66 76.82 31.16
CA LEU A 37 5.99 76.94 29.74
C LEU A 37 7.39 76.37 29.41
N MET A 38 8.36 76.55 30.32
CA MET A 38 9.70 75.95 30.18
C MET A 38 9.66 74.42 30.26
N GLU A 39 8.91 73.85 31.19
CA GLU A 39 8.78 72.39 31.30
C GLU A 39 8.18 71.78 30.02
N GLY A 40 7.18 72.44 29.44
CA GLY A 40 6.61 72.04 28.15
C GLY A 40 7.67 72.00 27.04
N GLU A 41 8.47 73.05 26.92
CA GLU A 41 9.49 73.15 25.87
C GLU A 41 10.64 72.13 26.06
N ILE A 42 11.05 71.89 27.30
CA ILE A 42 12.05 70.87 27.63
C ILE A 42 11.54 69.47 27.22
N SER A 43 10.27 69.18 27.46
CA SER A 43 9.65 67.90 27.05
C SER A 43 9.66 67.71 25.53
N VAL A 44 9.31 68.76 24.76
CA VAL A 44 9.35 68.74 23.30
C VAL A 44 10.76 68.45 22.78
N LEU A 45 11.77 69.17 23.30
CA LEU A 45 13.17 68.96 22.90
C LEU A 45 13.68 67.55 23.23
N GLN A 46 13.26 66.97 24.35
CA GLN A 46 13.61 65.59 24.71
C GLN A 46 12.98 64.58 23.74
N VAL A 47 11.73 64.80 23.33
CA VAL A 47 11.05 63.96 22.34
C VAL A 47 11.73 64.04 20.98
N GLU A 48 12.08 65.24 20.50
CA GLU A 48 12.82 65.40 19.24
C GLU A 48 14.17 64.67 19.26
N LYS A 49 14.93 64.80 20.34
CA LYS A 49 16.22 64.09 20.50
C LYS A 49 16.03 62.57 20.47
N LYS A 50 14.97 62.06 21.11
CA LYS A 50 14.61 60.64 21.10
C LYS A 50 14.22 60.16 19.72
N ILE A 51 13.44 60.94 18.96
CA ILE A 51 13.08 60.62 17.57
C ILE A 51 14.33 60.58 16.68
N ARG A 52 15.18 61.61 16.76
CA ARG A 52 16.40 61.70 15.95
C ARG A 52 17.35 60.53 16.18
N SER A 53 17.54 60.12 17.44
CA SER A 53 18.36 58.95 17.77
C SER A 53 17.78 57.63 17.24
N ARG A 54 16.45 57.48 17.26
CA ARG A 54 15.75 56.29 16.74
C ARG A 54 15.89 56.17 15.23
N VAL A 55 15.72 57.29 14.50
CA VAL A 55 15.89 57.35 13.04
C VAL A 55 17.33 56.99 12.65
N LYS A 56 18.33 57.54 13.36
CA LYS A 56 19.74 57.23 13.08
C LYS A 56 20.07 55.74 13.23
N ARG A 57 19.62 55.11 14.32
CA ARG A 57 19.81 53.66 14.55
C ARG A 57 19.14 52.81 13.46
N GLN A 58 17.95 53.21 13.00
CA GLN A 58 17.23 52.49 11.96
C GLN A 58 17.94 52.61 10.59
N MET A 59 18.47 53.79 10.26
CA MET A 59 19.26 53.99 9.03
C MET A 59 20.54 53.15 9.03
N GLU A 60 21.29 53.12 10.13
CA GLU A 60 22.52 52.32 10.25
C GLU A 60 22.23 50.82 10.10
N LYS A 61 21.13 50.32 10.67
CA LYS A 61 20.70 48.93 10.50
C LYS A 61 20.39 48.61 9.04
N THR A 62 19.67 49.50 8.35
CA THR A 62 19.26 49.30 6.95
C THR A 62 20.45 49.32 6.01
N GLN A 63 21.41 50.24 6.19
CA GLN A 63 22.65 50.27 5.40
C GLN A 63 23.51 49.03 5.63
N ARG A 64 23.59 48.54 6.88
CA ARG A 64 24.34 47.33 7.20
C ARG A 64 23.72 46.08 6.57
N GLU A 65 22.39 45.94 6.62
CA GLU A 65 21.66 44.87 5.94
C GLU A 65 21.83 44.92 4.41
N TYR A 66 21.79 46.12 3.82
CA TYR A 66 22.04 46.31 2.39
C TYR A 66 23.44 45.86 1.99
N TYR A 67 24.46 46.29 2.73
CA TYR A 67 25.86 45.94 2.45
C TYR A 67 26.13 44.44 2.59
N LEU A 68 25.62 43.81 3.66
CA LEU A 68 25.75 42.37 3.88
C LEU A 68 25.06 41.55 2.78
N ASN A 69 23.89 41.99 2.31
CA ASN A 69 23.19 41.33 1.21
C ASN A 69 23.95 41.43 -0.12
N GLU A 70 24.56 42.58 -0.43
CA GLU A 70 25.42 42.71 -1.63
C GLU A 70 26.69 41.87 -1.52
N GLN A 71 27.34 41.82 -0.35
CA GLN A 71 28.48 40.93 -0.13
C GLN A 71 28.09 39.45 -0.31
N MET A 72 26.95 39.02 0.24
CA MET A 72 26.46 37.65 0.08
C MET A 72 26.19 37.31 -1.39
N LYS A 73 25.59 38.23 -2.16
CA LYS A 73 25.38 38.02 -3.61
C LYS A 73 26.69 37.90 -4.39
N ALA A 74 27.72 38.69 -4.02
CA ALA A 74 29.03 38.61 -4.65
C ALA A 74 29.71 37.27 -4.34
N ILE A 75 29.70 36.85 -3.07
CA ILE A 75 30.23 35.55 -2.63
C ILE A 75 29.52 34.39 -3.36
N GLN A 76 28.18 34.40 -3.42
CA GLN A 76 27.40 33.36 -4.11
C GLN A 76 27.67 33.25 -5.61
N ARG A 77 28.07 34.35 -6.28
CA ARG A 77 28.47 34.33 -7.69
C ARG A 77 29.87 33.74 -7.90
N GLU A 78 30.82 33.99 -7.00
CA GLU A 78 32.16 33.41 -7.11
C GLU A 78 32.20 31.92 -6.79
N LEU A 79 31.28 31.42 -5.97
CA LEU A 79 31.18 30.01 -5.59
C LEU A 79 30.59 29.08 -6.68
N GLY A 80 30.06 29.61 -7.79
CA GLY A 80 29.50 28.79 -8.88
C GLY A 80 28.22 28.00 -8.56
N GLU A 81 27.74 28.01 -7.31
CA GLU A 81 26.56 27.25 -6.83
C GLU A 81 25.21 27.75 -7.36
N THR A 82 25.16 28.90 -8.05
CA THR A 82 23.89 29.58 -8.36
C THR A 82 23.16 29.06 -9.61
N ASP A 83 23.86 28.48 -10.58
CA ASP A 83 23.23 28.05 -11.84
C ASP A 83 22.49 26.71 -11.66
N ASP A 84 23.14 25.69 -11.09
CA ASP A 84 22.51 24.37 -10.89
C ASP A 84 21.28 24.42 -9.97
N GLN A 85 21.33 25.21 -8.89
CA GLN A 85 20.20 25.31 -7.95
C GLN A 85 19.02 26.08 -8.54
N ARG A 86 19.28 27.12 -9.35
CA ARG A 86 18.21 27.87 -10.02
C ARG A 86 17.55 27.04 -11.11
N ASP A 87 18.34 26.27 -11.85
CA ASP A 87 17.84 25.38 -12.88
C ASP A 87 16.96 24.26 -12.28
N GLU A 88 17.36 23.66 -11.16
CA GLU A 88 16.56 22.66 -10.43
C GLU A 88 15.19 23.24 -10.00
N ILE A 89 15.19 24.43 -9.40
CA ILE A 89 13.94 25.09 -8.96
C ILE A 89 13.05 25.43 -10.16
N MET A 90 13.63 25.93 -11.26
CA MET A 90 12.88 26.21 -12.49
C MET A 90 12.29 24.94 -13.10
N GLU A 91 12.99 23.80 -13.05
CA GLU A 91 12.48 22.52 -13.52
C GLU A 91 11.29 22.06 -12.65
N LEU A 92 11.40 22.17 -11.33
CA LEU A 92 10.31 21.84 -10.39
C LEU A 92 9.08 22.71 -10.64
N GLU A 93 9.25 24.03 -10.80
CA GLU A 93 8.14 24.94 -11.13
C GLU A 93 7.48 24.57 -12.47
N LYS A 94 8.27 24.19 -13.48
CA LYS A 94 7.77 23.72 -14.78
C LYS A 94 6.97 22.42 -14.65
N ARG A 95 7.45 21.47 -13.82
CA ARG A 95 6.74 20.21 -13.53
C ARG A 95 5.43 20.48 -12.79
N ILE A 96 5.40 21.35 -11.79
CA ILE A 96 4.18 21.74 -11.04
C ILE A 96 3.12 22.32 -11.97
N ARG A 97 3.52 23.15 -12.95
CA ARG A 97 2.59 23.72 -13.94
C ARG A 97 2.05 22.67 -14.91
N LYS A 98 2.88 21.68 -15.29
CA LYS A 98 2.50 20.62 -16.23
C LYS A 98 1.55 19.60 -15.60
N VAL A 99 1.75 19.24 -14.33
CA VAL A 99 0.94 18.25 -13.63
C VAL A 99 -0.41 18.85 -13.21
N LYS A 100 -1.48 18.09 -13.42
CA LYS A 100 -2.85 18.47 -13.06
C LYS A 100 -3.13 18.20 -11.57
N LEU A 101 -2.38 18.84 -10.70
CA LEU A 101 -2.53 18.77 -9.24
C LEU A 101 -3.93 19.26 -8.79
N SER A 102 -4.39 18.76 -7.65
CA SER A 102 -5.55 19.33 -6.95
C SER A 102 -5.23 20.74 -6.46
N LYS A 103 -6.27 21.53 -6.11
CA LYS A 103 -6.07 22.90 -5.58
C LYS A 103 -5.20 22.89 -4.32
N GLU A 104 -5.45 21.93 -3.43
CA GLU A 104 -4.70 21.75 -2.19
C GLU A 104 -3.26 21.30 -2.46
N ALA A 105 -3.06 20.27 -3.28
CA ALA A 105 -1.73 19.78 -3.62
C ALA A 105 -0.88 20.84 -4.33
N ARG A 106 -1.48 21.67 -5.18
CA ARG A 106 -0.79 22.79 -5.84
C ARG A 106 -0.37 23.87 -4.82
N ALA A 107 -1.29 24.28 -3.95
CA ALA A 107 -0.97 25.28 -2.91
C ALA A 107 0.17 24.80 -2.01
N LYS A 108 0.19 23.51 -1.66
CA LYS A 108 1.25 22.92 -0.85
C LYS A 108 2.57 22.80 -1.63
N ALA A 109 2.54 22.35 -2.88
CA ALA A 109 3.73 22.31 -3.74
C ALA A 109 4.38 23.70 -3.89
N ASP A 110 3.57 24.74 -4.14
CA ASP A 110 4.05 26.12 -4.29
C ASP A 110 4.64 26.66 -2.98
N ALA A 111 4.06 26.30 -1.83
CA ALA A 111 4.59 26.66 -0.52
C ALA A 111 5.94 25.97 -0.23
N GLU A 112 6.06 24.69 -0.57
CA GLU A 112 7.29 23.92 -0.36
C GLU A 112 8.42 24.36 -1.31
N VAL A 113 8.12 24.70 -2.57
CA VAL A 113 9.12 25.30 -3.49
C VAL A 113 9.60 26.66 -2.98
N LYS A 114 8.71 27.50 -2.45
CA LYS A 114 9.10 28.78 -1.83
C LYS A 114 10.03 28.58 -0.63
N LYS A 115 9.78 27.55 0.20
CA LYS A 115 10.67 27.19 1.30
C LYS A 115 12.03 26.72 0.78
N LEU A 116 12.05 25.83 -0.22
CA LEU A 116 13.27 25.29 -0.82
C LEU A 116 14.17 26.40 -1.37
N ARG A 117 13.59 27.43 -1.98
CA ARG A 117 14.32 28.59 -2.53
C ARG A 117 15.09 29.39 -1.47
N ASN A 118 14.60 29.42 -0.23
CA ASN A 118 15.22 30.15 0.87
C ASN A 118 16.18 29.27 1.70
N MET A 119 16.21 27.96 1.46
CA MET A 119 17.06 27.02 2.18
C MET A 119 18.43 26.85 1.52
N SER A 120 19.44 26.56 2.34
CA SER A 120 20.75 26.14 1.82
C SER A 120 20.63 24.75 1.16
N PRO A 121 21.21 24.55 -0.04
CA PRO A 121 21.12 23.29 -0.78
C PRO A 121 21.78 22.10 -0.06
N MET A 122 22.71 22.36 0.86
CA MET A 122 23.39 21.35 1.69
C MET A 122 22.62 20.97 2.98
N SER A 123 21.49 21.63 3.27
CA SER A 123 20.70 21.34 4.47
C SER A 123 20.00 19.97 4.38
N ALA A 124 19.97 19.24 5.49
CA ALA A 124 19.15 18.04 5.64
C ALA A 124 17.66 18.29 5.35
N GLU A 125 17.15 19.46 5.72
CA GLU A 125 15.76 19.85 5.47
C GLU A 125 15.49 20.07 3.97
N SER A 126 16.46 20.61 3.23
CA SER A 126 16.36 20.78 1.76
C SER A 126 16.19 19.43 1.06
N THR A 127 16.93 18.40 1.52
CA THR A 127 16.79 17.03 1.00
C THR A 127 15.40 16.45 1.26
N VAL A 128 14.82 16.68 2.45
CA VAL A 128 13.46 16.23 2.78
C VAL A 128 12.42 16.91 1.88
N VAL A 129 12.54 18.21 1.66
CA VAL A 129 11.62 18.97 0.79
C VAL A 129 11.76 18.55 -0.68
N ARG A 130 12.97 18.33 -1.17
CA ARG A 130 13.23 17.79 -2.52
C ARG A 130 12.57 16.43 -2.72
N ASN A 131 12.79 15.50 -1.79
CA ASN A 131 12.20 14.16 -1.85
C ASN A 131 10.67 14.24 -1.82
N TYR A 132 10.11 15.12 -0.98
CA TYR A 132 8.67 15.36 -0.92
C TYR A 132 8.12 15.85 -2.27
N LEU A 133 8.75 16.87 -2.87
CA LEU A 133 8.34 17.40 -4.17
C LEU A 133 8.48 16.36 -5.28
N ASP A 134 9.52 15.53 -5.27
CA ASP A 134 9.65 14.43 -6.24
C ASP A 134 8.52 13.40 -6.09
N TRP A 135 8.18 13.01 -4.86
CA TRP A 135 7.04 12.13 -4.62
C TRP A 135 5.74 12.75 -5.12
N LEU A 136 5.43 13.97 -4.68
CA LEU A 136 4.21 14.67 -5.04
C LEU A 136 4.07 14.83 -6.57
N LEU A 137 5.16 15.11 -7.28
CA LEU A 137 5.17 15.32 -8.74
C LEU A 137 5.25 14.02 -9.56
N SER A 138 5.66 12.92 -8.96
CA SER A 138 5.80 11.62 -9.65
C SER A 138 4.56 10.75 -9.57
N ILE A 139 3.68 11.00 -8.60
CA ILE A 139 2.40 10.30 -8.48
C ILE A 139 1.45 10.79 -9.59
N PRO A 140 0.62 9.93 -10.19
CA PRO A 140 -0.33 10.35 -11.21
C PRO A 140 -1.44 11.23 -10.61
N TRP A 141 -1.76 12.35 -11.26
CA TRP A 141 -2.85 13.26 -10.85
C TRP A 141 -3.88 13.47 -11.95
N GLY A 142 -5.10 13.80 -11.53
CA GLY A 142 -6.22 14.14 -12.42
C GLY A 142 -7.06 12.94 -12.84
N LYS A 143 -8.08 13.21 -13.66
CA LYS A 143 -9.02 12.18 -14.13
C LYS A 143 -8.40 11.34 -15.24
N ALA A 144 -8.32 10.03 -15.05
CA ALA A 144 -7.96 9.09 -16.10
C ALA A 144 -9.05 9.03 -17.18
N LYS A 145 -8.64 8.73 -18.42
CA LYS A 145 -9.58 8.32 -19.45
C LYS A 145 -10.03 6.88 -19.13
N GLN A 146 -11.26 6.73 -18.64
CA GLN A 146 -11.84 5.41 -18.47
C GLN A 146 -12.11 4.79 -19.84
N LYS A 147 -11.59 3.59 -20.08
CA LYS A 147 -12.03 2.77 -21.20
C LYS A 147 -13.30 2.02 -20.77
N PRO A 148 -14.32 1.91 -21.65
CA PRO A 148 -15.46 1.06 -21.36
C PRO A 148 -14.98 -0.38 -21.17
N ILE A 149 -15.57 -1.07 -20.21
CA ILE A 149 -15.29 -2.49 -19.98
C ILE A 149 -16.04 -3.28 -21.04
N ASP A 150 -15.30 -4.03 -21.85
CA ASP A 150 -15.85 -4.94 -22.86
C ASP A 150 -16.00 -6.32 -22.23
N LEU A 151 -17.25 -6.75 -22.05
CA LEU A 151 -17.58 -8.02 -21.38
C LEU A 151 -17.20 -9.23 -22.23
N GLN A 152 -17.38 -9.16 -23.55
CA GLN A 152 -17.02 -10.26 -24.45
C GLN A 152 -15.52 -10.49 -24.40
N LYS A 153 -14.75 -9.40 -24.52
CA LYS A 153 -13.29 -9.47 -24.40
C LYS A 153 -12.83 -9.97 -23.03
N ALA A 154 -13.55 -9.61 -21.96
CA ALA A 154 -13.23 -10.08 -20.62
C ALA A 154 -13.45 -11.58 -20.47
N GLU A 155 -14.53 -12.12 -21.03
CA GLU A 155 -14.84 -13.55 -21.06
C GLU A 155 -13.79 -14.32 -21.84
N ASP A 156 -13.45 -13.86 -23.06
CA ASP A 156 -12.42 -14.48 -23.90
C ASP A 156 -11.05 -14.54 -23.18
N ILE A 157 -10.65 -13.46 -22.50
CA ILE A 157 -9.38 -13.40 -21.74
C ILE A 157 -9.40 -14.35 -20.54
N LEU A 158 -10.52 -14.44 -19.82
CA LEU A 158 -10.64 -15.33 -18.67
C LEU A 158 -10.61 -16.80 -19.10
N GLU A 159 -11.20 -17.14 -20.24
CA GLU A 159 -11.18 -18.50 -20.79
C GLU A 159 -9.80 -18.88 -21.37
N GLU A 160 -9.12 -17.93 -22.02
CA GLU A 160 -7.76 -18.12 -22.53
C GLU A 160 -6.76 -18.37 -21.40
N ASP A 161 -6.82 -17.58 -20.33
CA ASP A 161 -5.81 -17.60 -19.27
C ASP A 161 -6.05 -18.68 -18.19
N HIS A 162 -7.28 -19.21 -18.07
CA HIS A 162 -7.67 -20.15 -17.01
C HIS A 162 -8.54 -21.28 -17.54
N PHE A 163 -8.21 -22.52 -17.20
CA PHE A 163 -9.06 -23.69 -17.49
C PHE A 163 -10.06 -23.94 -16.35
N GLY A 164 -11.29 -24.31 -16.70
CA GLY A 164 -12.37 -24.59 -15.73
C GLY A 164 -12.87 -23.34 -15.01
N LEU A 165 -13.17 -23.46 -13.72
CA LEU A 165 -13.61 -22.34 -12.86
C LEU A 165 -14.87 -21.60 -13.36
N GLU A 166 -15.79 -22.28 -14.03
CA GLU A 166 -16.98 -21.69 -14.67
C GLU A 166 -17.75 -20.74 -13.73
N LYS A 167 -18.11 -21.23 -12.53
CA LYS A 167 -18.81 -20.44 -11.52
C LYS A 167 -18.04 -19.20 -11.06
N VAL A 168 -16.72 -19.27 -11.00
CA VAL A 168 -15.88 -18.14 -10.57
C VAL A 168 -15.79 -17.11 -11.69
N LYS A 169 -15.61 -17.56 -12.94
CA LYS A 169 -15.58 -16.68 -14.13
C LYS A 169 -16.92 -15.98 -14.31
N GLU A 170 -18.03 -16.70 -14.22
CA GLU A 170 -19.39 -16.14 -14.30
C GLU A 170 -19.60 -15.01 -13.28
N ARG A 171 -19.25 -15.25 -12.01
CA ARG A 171 -19.31 -14.21 -10.96
C ARG A 171 -18.44 -13.00 -11.24
N ILE A 172 -17.23 -13.19 -11.78
CA ILE A 172 -16.36 -12.09 -12.19
C ILE A 172 -17.01 -11.28 -13.32
N ILE A 173 -17.62 -11.95 -14.30
CA ILE A 173 -18.33 -11.28 -15.40
C ILE A 173 -19.56 -10.52 -14.89
N GLU A 174 -20.35 -11.09 -13.98
CA GLU A 174 -21.47 -10.39 -13.31
C GLU A 174 -20.99 -9.10 -12.63
N TYR A 175 -19.90 -9.20 -11.87
CA TYR A 175 -19.29 -8.05 -11.20
C TYR A 175 -18.82 -6.98 -12.21
N LEU A 176 -18.13 -7.39 -13.28
CA LEU A 176 -17.68 -6.48 -14.33
C LEU A 176 -18.84 -5.85 -15.11
N ALA A 177 -19.96 -6.55 -15.29
CA ALA A 177 -21.15 -6.04 -15.96
C ALA A 177 -21.81 -4.89 -15.17
N VAL A 178 -21.88 -5.03 -13.84
CA VAL A 178 -22.36 -3.94 -12.96
C VAL A 178 -21.44 -2.71 -13.08
N GLN A 179 -20.12 -2.92 -13.07
CA GLN A 179 -19.13 -1.86 -13.21
C GLN A 179 -19.20 -1.15 -14.58
N ALA A 180 -19.40 -1.92 -15.65
CA ALA A 180 -19.55 -1.40 -17.00
C ALA A 180 -20.78 -0.48 -17.12
N ARG A 181 -21.86 -0.82 -16.40
CA ARG A 181 -23.11 -0.06 -16.43
C ARG A 181 -23.08 1.20 -15.57
N THR A 182 -22.52 1.13 -14.35
CA THR A 182 -22.52 2.27 -13.42
C THR A 182 -21.42 3.29 -13.73
N GLY A 183 -20.34 2.88 -14.40
CA GLY A 183 -19.17 3.71 -14.65
C GLY A 183 -18.43 4.16 -13.37
N SER A 184 -18.80 3.60 -12.22
CA SER A 184 -18.28 3.96 -10.90
C SER A 184 -18.01 2.73 -10.05
N LEU A 185 -16.84 2.70 -9.40
CA LEU A 185 -16.37 1.61 -8.54
C LEU A 185 -17.01 1.61 -7.14
N LYS A 186 -18.23 2.16 -6.98
CA LYS A 186 -18.91 2.30 -5.68
C LYS A 186 -19.54 1.01 -5.13
N GLY A 187 -19.17 -0.14 -5.69
CA GLY A 187 -19.66 -1.45 -5.30
C GLY A 187 -18.82 -2.12 -4.21
N PRO A 188 -19.24 -3.30 -3.73
CA PRO A 188 -18.41 -4.12 -2.86
C PRO A 188 -17.11 -4.51 -3.56
N ILE A 189 -16.05 -4.70 -2.79
CA ILE A 189 -14.73 -5.03 -3.35
C ILE A 189 -14.63 -6.53 -3.58
N LEU A 190 -14.18 -6.92 -4.77
CA LEU A 190 -13.96 -8.32 -5.11
C LEU A 190 -12.89 -8.95 -4.21
N CYS A 191 -13.25 -10.03 -3.51
CA CYS A 191 -12.33 -10.81 -2.69
C CYS A 191 -12.28 -12.27 -3.17
N LEU A 192 -11.14 -12.68 -3.70
CA LEU A 192 -10.91 -14.06 -4.15
C LEU A 192 -10.36 -14.89 -2.98
N VAL A 193 -11.12 -15.88 -2.52
CA VAL A 193 -10.76 -16.70 -1.35
C VAL A 193 -10.62 -18.15 -1.75
N GLY A 194 -9.56 -18.82 -1.30
CA GLY A 194 -9.37 -20.25 -1.57
C GLY A 194 -7.99 -20.75 -1.14
N PRO A 195 -7.68 -22.05 -1.26
CA PRO A 195 -6.39 -22.56 -0.88
C PRO A 195 -5.23 -21.97 -1.71
N PRO A 196 -3.97 -22.09 -1.28
CA PRO A 196 -2.84 -21.62 -2.06
C PRO A 196 -2.69 -22.42 -3.37
N GLY A 197 -2.29 -21.75 -4.45
CA GLY A 197 -2.03 -22.41 -5.74
C GLY A 197 -3.27 -22.64 -6.62
N VAL A 198 -4.45 -22.13 -6.25
CA VAL A 198 -5.66 -22.20 -7.08
C VAL A 198 -5.75 -21.11 -8.16
N GLY A 199 -4.70 -20.31 -8.38
CA GLY A 199 -4.69 -19.31 -9.46
C GLY A 199 -5.30 -17.94 -9.13
N LYS A 200 -5.62 -17.64 -7.86
CA LYS A 200 -6.22 -16.34 -7.44
C LYS A 200 -5.50 -15.10 -7.97
N THR A 201 -4.17 -15.04 -7.79
CA THR A 201 -3.33 -13.94 -8.30
C THR A 201 -3.33 -13.88 -9.83
N SER A 202 -3.42 -15.04 -10.49
CA SER A 202 -3.48 -15.11 -11.96
C SER A 202 -4.83 -14.62 -12.46
N LEU A 203 -5.94 -14.98 -11.80
CA LEU A 203 -7.29 -14.46 -12.10
C LEU A 203 -7.33 -12.94 -11.98
N ALA A 204 -6.79 -12.38 -10.89
CA ALA A 204 -6.69 -10.93 -10.72
C ALA A 204 -5.90 -10.24 -11.85
N LYS A 205 -4.82 -10.87 -12.33
CA LYS A 205 -4.05 -10.37 -13.48
C LYS A 205 -4.86 -10.40 -14.78
N SER A 206 -5.65 -11.45 -15.01
CA SER A 206 -6.56 -11.54 -16.17
C SER A 206 -7.67 -10.48 -16.10
N ILE A 207 -8.22 -10.19 -14.92
CA ILE A 207 -9.18 -9.09 -14.73
C ILE A 207 -8.55 -7.72 -15.07
N ALA A 208 -7.31 -7.48 -14.64
CA ALA A 208 -6.57 -6.28 -15.03
C ALA A 208 -6.37 -6.17 -16.55
N LYS A 209 -5.96 -7.28 -17.21
CA LYS A 209 -5.79 -7.37 -18.68
C LYS A 209 -7.12 -7.10 -19.40
N ALA A 210 -8.21 -7.68 -18.92
CA ALA A 210 -9.57 -7.52 -19.46
C ALA A 210 -10.08 -6.08 -19.34
N THR A 211 -9.87 -5.45 -18.18
CA THR A 211 -10.29 -4.05 -17.94
C THR A 211 -9.33 -3.01 -18.53
N GLY A 212 -8.18 -3.44 -19.08
CA GLY A 212 -7.18 -2.56 -19.68
C GLY A 212 -6.55 -1.59 -18.69
N ARG A 213 -6.43 -2.01 -17.42
CA ARG A 213 -5.85 -1.23 -16.32
C ARG A 213 -4.44 -1.69 -16.00
N GLU A 214 -3.58 -0.77 -15.59
CA GLU A 214 -2.22 -1.11 -15.15
C GLU A 214 -2.26 -1.93 -13.87
N TYR A 215 -1.66 -3.12 -13.91
CA TYR A 215 -1.66 -4.08 -12.81
C TYR A 215 -0.54 -3.78 -11.82
N VAL A 216 -0.90 -3.53 -10.57
CA VAL A 216 0.05 -3.40 -9.46
C VAL A 216 -0.34 -4.38 -8.35
N ARG A 217 0.65 -5.11 -7.83
CA ARG A 217 0.47 -6.04 -6.70
C ARG A 217 1.13 -5.50 -5.44
N MET A 218 0.38 -5.55 -4.34
CA MET A 218 0.84 -5.22 -3.00
C MET A 218 0.53 -6.37 -2.06
N SER A 219 1.57 -6.89 -1.39
CA SER A 219 1.41 -7.94 -0.37
C SER A 219 1.09 -7.32 0.98
N LEU A 220 -0.02 -7.75 1.58
CA LEU A 220 -0.43 -7.42 2.94
C LEU A 220 0.06 -8.43 3.97
N GLY A 221 0.56 -9.58 3.51
CA GLY A 221 1.16 -10.59 4.38
C GLY A 221 2.30 -10.01 5.23
N GLY A 222 2.12 -10.07 6.55
CA GLY A 222 3.12 -9.59 7.52
C GLY A 222 3.06 -8.08 7.81
N VAL A 223 2.10 -7.35 7.25
CA VAL A 223 1.83 -5.96 7.64
C VAL A 223 1.26 -5.94 9.05
N ARG A 224 1.88 -5.14 9.93
CA ARG A 224 1.50 -5.01 11.34
C ARG A 224 1.28 -3.57 11.80
N ASP A 225 1.71 -2.62 10.99
CA ASP A 225 1.66 -1.19 11.31
C ASP A 225 0.85 -0.44 10.24
N GLU A 226 -0.02 0.46 10.72
CA GLU A 226 -0.76 1.41 9.90
C GLU A 226 0.18 2.28 9.04
N ALA A 227 1.38 2.61 9.56
CA ALA A 227 2.36 3.41 8.83
C ALA A 227 2.80 2.74 7.52
N GLU A 228 2.68 1.42 7.36
CA GLU A 228 2.95 0.78 6.07
C GLU A 228 1.89 1.11 5.01
N ILE A 229 0.66 1.42 5.42
CA ILE A 229 -0.45 1.78 4.53
C ILE A 229 -0.51 3.30 4.31
N ARG A 230 -0.48 4.10 5.38
CA ARG A 230 -0.59 5.58 5.36
C ARG A 230 0.75 6.33 5.33
N GLY A 231 1.88 5.65 5.46
CA GLY A 231 3.20 6.28 5.50
C GLY A 231 3.56 6.88 6.86
N HIS A 232 4.79 7.39 6.94
CA HIS A 232 5.30 8.10 8.12
C HIS A 232 5.13 9.61 7.96
N ARG A 233 4.94 10.31 9.08
CA ARG A 233 5.01 11.78 9.09
C ARG A 233 6.36 12.27 8.59
N ARG A 234 6.37 13.41 7.89
CA ARG A 234 7.56 14.03 7.28
C ARG A 234 8.46 14.74 8.32
N THR A 235 8.90 14.00 9.35
CA THR A 235 9.74 14.53 10.44
C THR A 235 11.20 14.11 10.34
N TYR A 236 11.54 13.07 9.59
CA TYR A 236 12.91 12.55 9.46
C TYR A 236 13.27 12.28 7.99
N ILE A 237 14.58 12.28 7.70
CA ILE A 237 15.13 12.04 6.35
C ILE A 237 14.69 10.67 5.79
N GLY A 238 14.47 9.69 6.68
CA GLY A 238 14.01 8.34 6.33
C GLY A 238 12.49 8.17 6.26
N SER A 239 11.70 9.22 6.42
CA SER A 239 10.24 9.13 6.29
C SER A 239 9.87 8.75 4.87
N MET A 240 9.00 7.75 4.73
CA MET A 240 8.55 7.22 3.44
C MET A 240 7.01 7.31 3.34
N PRO A 241 6.47 7.57 2.13
CA PRO A 241 5.05 7.43 1.87
C PRO A 241 4.56 5.99 2.05
N GLY A 242 3.27 5.82 2.30
CA GLY A 242 2.64 4.52 2.44
C GLY A 242 2.71 3.68 1.17
N LYS A 243 2.58 2.35 1.32
CA LYS A 243 2.62 1.40 0.20
C LYS A 243 1.54 1.67 -0.86
N ILE A 244 0.41 2.29 -0.49
CA ILE A 244 -0.63 2.71 -1.43
C ILE A 244 -0.08 3.77 -2.39
N ILE A 245 0.50 4.85 -1.87
CA ILE A 245 1.11 5.91 -2.67
C ILE A 245 2.28 5.38 -3.51
N GLN A 246 3.10 4.50 -2.95
CA GLN A 246 4.17 3.83 -3.69
C GLN A 246 3.63 2.99 -4.86
N SER A 247 2.49 2.32 -4.67
CA SER A 247 1.82 1.54 -5.70
C SER A 247 1.28 2.44 -6.82
N MET A 248 0.74 3.60 -6.47
CA MET A 248 0.28 4.59 -7.46
C MET A 248 1.44 5.21 -8.26
N LYS A 249 2.59 5.50 -7.62
CA LYS A 249 3.81 5.94 -8.34
C LYS A 249 4.28 4.87 -9.33
N LYS A 250 4.21 3.58 -8.97
CA LYS A 250 4.55 2.47 -9.87
C LYS A 250 3.57 2.32 -11.03
N ALA A 251 2.26 2.48 -10.77
CA ALA A 251 1.22 2.36 -11.77
C ALA A 251 1.26 3.47 -12.83
N LYS A 252 1.73 4.67 -12.48
CA LYS A 252 1.78 5.87 -13.34
C LYS A 252 0.43 6.30 -13.94
N THR A 253 -0.68 5.74 -13.44
CA THR A 253 -2.06 6.02 -13.90
C THR A 253 -2.98 6.17 -12.68
N THR A 254 -4.02 7.02 -12.79
CA THR A 254 -4.97 7.24 -11.68
C THR A 254 -6.09 6.19 -11.61
N ASN A 255 -6.26 5.35 -12.64
CA ASN A 255 -7.25 4.27 -12.71
C ASN A 255 -6.62 2.86 -12.68
N ALA A 256 -5.53 2.71 -11.93
CA ALA A 256 -4.81 1.45 -11.80
C ALA A 256 -5.69 0.31 -11.25
N PHE A 257 -5.27 -0.92 -11.50
CA PHE A 257 -5.76 -2.12 -10.83
C PHE A 257 -4.77 -2.50 -9.73
N VAL A 258 -5.22 -2.49 -8.48
CA VAL A 258 -4.38 -2.80 -7.32
C VAL A 258 -4.85 -4.10 -6.67
N LEU A 259 -4.01 -5.12 -6.77
CA LEU A 259 -4.21 -6.38 -6.07
C LEU A 259 -3.62 -6.30 -4.65
N LEU A 260 -4.47 -6.44 -3.65
CA LEU A 260 -4.12 -6.59 -2.25
C LEU A 260 -4.04 -8.09 -1.90
N ASP A 261 -2.80 -8.61 -1.91
CA ASP A 261 -2.50 -10.02 -1.74
C ASP A 261 -2.41 -10.40 -0.24
N GLU A 262 -2.91 -11.58 0.13
CA GLU A 262 -2.89 -12.13 1.50
C GLU A 262 -3.52 -11.23 2.58
N ILE A 263 -4.74 -10.73 2.37
CA ILE A 263 -5.45 -9.87 3.34
C ILE A 263 -5.79 -10.57 4.66
N ASP A 264 -5.89 -11.90 4.66
CA ASP A 264 -6.11 -12.73 5.86
C ASP A 264 -4.87 -12.84 6.77
N LYS A 265 -3.70 -12.38 6.30
CA LYS A 265 -2.46 -12.39 7.06
C LYS A 265 -2.10 -11.03 7.67
N LEU A 266 -3.07 -10.13 7.74
CA LEU A 266 -2.94 -8.88 8.48
C LEU A 266 -2.78 -9.19 9.97
N GLY A 267 -1.67 -8.75 10.56
CA GLY A 267 -1.43 -8.87 11.98
C GLY A 267 -1.99 -7.67 12.73
N ALA A 268 -2.73 -7.91 13.80
CA ALA A 268 -3.05 -6.87 14.77
C ALA A 268 -1.95 -6.84 15.84
N ASP A 269 -1.11 -5.80 15.84
CA ASP A 269 -0.17 -5.53 16.93
C ASP A 269 -0.76 -4.44 17.86
N TRP A 270 -0.25 -4.35 19.09
CA TRP A 270 -0.68 -3.34 20.08
C TRP A 270 -0.43 -1.87 19.66
N ARG A 271 0.28 -1.63 18.56
CA ARG A 271 0.69 -0.29 18.09
C ARG A 271 -0.28 0.37 17.11
N GLY A 272 -1.32 -0.32 16.67
CA GLY A 272 -2.32 0.20 15.74
C GLY A 272 -2.96 -0.93 14.94
N ASP A 273 -4.17 -0.70 14.43
CA ASP A 273 -4.87 -1.68 13.60
C ASP A 273 -4.73 -1.30 12.11
N PRO A 274 -3.88 -2.01 11.33
CA PRO A 274 -3.72 -1.74 9.90
C PRO A 274 -5.03 -1.96 9.12
N SER A 275 -6.00 -2.68 9.68
CA SER A 275 -7.32 -2.85 9.07
C SER A 275 -8.08 -1.52 8.96
N SER A 276 -7.91 -0.61 9.92
CA SER A 276 -8.56 0.71 9.91
C SER A 276 -8.09 1.59 8.75
N ALA A 277 -6.79 1.57 8.47
CA ALA A 277 -6.22 2.29 7.32
C ALA A 277 -6.65 1.69 5.99
N LEU A 278 -6.77 0.35 5.91
CA LEU A 278 -7.32 -0.31 4.74
C LEU A 278 -8.80 0.01 4.53
N LEU A 279 -9.59 0.16 5.60
CA LEU A 279 -11.00 0.56 5.48
C LEU A 279 -11.14 1.93 4.82
N GLU A 280 -10.29 2.91 5.17
CA GLU A 280 -10.32 4.23 4.51
C GLU A 280 -10.00 4.13 3.00
N VAL A 281 -9.03 3.29 2.64
CA VAL A 281 -8.64 3.05 1.23
C VAL A 281 -9.75 2.34 0.45
N LEU A 282 -10.42 1.39 1.09
CA LEU A 282 -11.39 0.49 0.48
C LEU A 282 -12.82 1.04 0.50
N ASP A 283 -13.14 1.97 1.40
CA ASP A 283 -14.47 2.57 1.51
C ASP A 283 -14.72 3.56 0.36
N PRO A 284 -15.72 3.31 -0.52
CA PRO A 284 -16.07 4.27 -1.58
C PRO A 284 -16.50 5.65 -1.08
N ALA A 285 -16.87 5.78 0.20
CA ALA A 285 -17.22 7.05 0.81
C ALA A 285 -16.01 7.87 1.29
N GLN A 286 -14.86 7.23 1.56
CA GLN A 286 -13.67 7.88 2.12
C GLN A 286 -12.50 7.91 1.14
N ASN A 287 -12.43 6.97 0.20
CA ASN A 287 -11.28 6.81 -0.68
C ASN A 287 -11.00 7.99 -1.63
N SER A 288 -11.95 8.91 -1.83
CA SER A 288 -11.73 10.14 -2.59
C SER A 288 -10.84 11.16 -1.87
N THR A 289 -10.72 11.05 -0.55
CA THR A 289 -9.97 11.95 0.33
C THR A 289 -9.01 11.16 1.20
N PHE A 290 -8.29 10.19 0.61
CA PHE A 290 -7.34 9.37 1.35
C PHE A 290 -6.17 10.22 1.85
N GLY A 291 -5.96 10.23 3.17
CA GLY A 291 -4.90 11.00 3.80
C GLY A 291 -3.64 10.17 4.09
N ASP A 292 -2.57 10.38 3.30
CA ASP A 292 -1.24 9.82 3.60
C ASP A 292 -0.46 10.78 4.52
N HIS A 293 0.13 10.25 5.60
CA HIS A 293 0.87 11.02 6.61
C HIS A 293 2.13 11.69 6.08
N TYR A 294 2.70 11.18 4.99
CA TYR A 294 3.89 11.77 4.37
C TYR A 294 3.50 12.88 3.40
N LEU A 295 2.46 12.66 2.58
CA LEU A 295 1.98 13.64 1.61
C LEU A 295 1.25 14.82 2.28
N GLU A 296 0.51 14.53 3.36
CA GLU A 296 -0.31 15.49 4.10
C GLU A 296 -1.23 16.30 3.18
N VAL A 297 -1.77 15.66 2.14
CA VAL A 297 -2.81 16.16 1.22
C VAL A 297 -3.71 15.01 0.85
N ASP A 298 -4.97 15.32 0.57
CA ASP A 298 -5.94 14.33 0.13
C ASP A 298 -5.60 13.80 -1.28
N TYR A 299 -5.57 12.48 -1.41
CA TYR A 299 -5.35 11.79 -2.67
C TYR A 299 -6.57 10.96 -3.08
N ASP A 300 -7.05 11.17 -4.31
CA ASP A 300 -8.27 10.54 -4.82
C ASP A 300 -8.00 9.12 -5.35
N LEU A 301 -8.46 8.11 -4.62
CA LEU A 301 -8.39 6.69 -4.98
C LEU A 301 -9.71 6.15 -5.55
N SER A 302 -10.73 6.99 -5.74
CA SER A 302 -12.07 6.55 -6.20
C SER A 302 -12.09 5.85 -7.57
N GLN A 303 -11.06 6.08 -8.37
CA GLN A 303 -10.90 5.51 -9.72
C GLN A 303 -10.06 4.22 -9.74
N VAL A 304 -9.43 3.88 -8.62
CA VAL A 304 -8.58 2.70 -8.48
C VAL A 304 -9.45 1.47 -8.25
N MET A 305 -9.23 0.44 -9.06
CA MET A 305 -9.93 -0.83 -8.90
C MET A 305 -9.14 -1.71 -7.92
N PHE A 306 -9.63 -1.81 -6.69
CA PHE A 306 -9.07 -2.71 -5.69
C PHE A 306 -9.67 -4.11 -5.84
N VAL A 307 -8.81 -5.12 -5.79
CA VAL A 307 -9.20 -6.54 -5.68
C VAL A 307 -8.35 -7.16 -4.58
N THR A 308 -8.95 -7.97 -3.72
CA THR A 308 -8.27 -8.62 -2.61
C THR A 308 -8.18 -10.12 -2.84
N THR A 309 -7.18 -10.76 -2.25
CA THR A 309 -7.10 -12.23 -2.18
C THR A 309 -6.82 -12.68 -0.77
N ALA A 310 -7.43 -13.79 -0.37
CA ALA A 310 -7.22 -14.43 0.93
C ALA A 310 -7.06 -15.94 0.78
N ASN A 311 -6.41 -16.58 1.75
CA ASN A 311 -6.38 -18.05 1.82
C ASN A 311 -7.53 -18.61 2.66
N SER A 312 -7.95 -17.86 3.68
CA SER A 312 -9.06 -18.20 4.55
C SER A 312 -9.99 -17.00 4.75
N LEU A 313 -11.16 -17.24 5.36
CA LEU A 313 -12.08 -16.19 5.78
C LEU A 313 -11.77 -15.64 7.18
N ASN A 314 -10.61 -15.99 7.74
CA ASN A 314 -10.21 -15.52 9.06
C ASN A 314 -9.62 -14.10 8.97
N MET A 315 -10.49 -13.11 8.75
CA MET A 315 -10.12 -11.69 8.61
C MET A 315 -11.12 -10.79 9.36
N PRO A 316 -10.78 -9.52 9.64
CA PRO A 316 -11.66 -8.62 10.39
C PRO A 316 -13.04 -8.47 9.73
N GLN A 317 -14.11 -8.63 10.52
CA GLN A 317 -15.51 -8.50 10.08
C GLN A 317 -15.79 -7.19 9.31
N PRO A 318 -15.29 -6.01 9.75
CA PRO A 318 -15.55 -4.75 9.03
C PRO A 318 -15.03 -4.73 7.57
N LEU A 319 -13.98 -5.50 7.27
CA LEU A 319 -13.47 -5.66 5.92
C LEU A 319 -14.36 -6.63 5.12
N MET A 320 -14.79 -7.74 5.74
CA MET A 320 -15.64 -8.74 5.09
C MET A 320 -16.98 -8.17 4.63
N ASP A 321 -17.61 -7.32 5.45
CA ASP A 321 -18.92 -6.73 5.15
C ASP A 321 -18.89 -5.80 3.92
N ARG A 322 -17.70 -5.35 3.51
CA ARG A 322 -17.48 -4.47 2.35
C ARG A 322 -16.97 -5.24 1.12
N MET A 323 -16.85 -6.56 1.21
CA MET A 323 -16.30 -7.41 0.16
C MET A 323 -17.34 -8.34 -0.45
N GLU A 324 -17.23 -8.54 -1.76
CA GLU A 324 -17.91 -9.62 -2.47
C GLU A 324 -16.98 -10.83 -2.52
N ILE A 325 -17.30 -11.85 -1.71
CA ILE A 325 -16.45 -13.03 -1.53
C ILE A 325 -16.74 -14.05 -2.62
N ILE A 326 -15.75 -14.30 -3.48
CA ILE A 326 -15.78 -15.40 -4.45
C ILE A 326 -14.85 -16.51 -3.97
N ARG A 327 -15.44 -17.68 -3.69
CA ARG A 327 -14.68 -18.87 -3.28
C ARG A 327 -14.15 -19.61 -4.50
N VAL A 328 -12.83 -19.65 -4.63
CA VAL A 328 -12.11 -20.44 -5.63
C VAL A 328 -11.77 -21.79 -4.99
N SER A 329 -12.47 -22.84 -5.41
CA SER A 329 -12.24 -24.20 -4.96
C SER A 329 -10.90 -24.77 -5.48
N GLY A 330 -10.50 -25.90 -4.93
CA GLY A 330 -9.45 -26.72 -5.54
C GLY A 330 -9.87 -27.30 -6.89
N TYR A 331 -8.90 -27.89 -7.56
CA TYR A 331 -9.08 -28.54 -8.87
C TYR A 331 -9.20 -30.05 -8.71
N THR A 332 -10.04 -30.65 -9.55
CA THR A 332 -10.09 -32.10 -9.78
C THR A 332 -8.80 -32.58 -10.47
N GLU A 333 -8.58 -33.90 -10.48
CA GLU A 333 -7.41 -34.48 -11.12
C GLU A 333 -7.34 -34.14 -12.62
N ASP A 334 -8.45 -34.29 -13.34
CA ASP A 334 -8.55 -34.00 -14.77
C ASP A 334 -8.34 -32.50 -15.06
N GLU A 335 -8.91 -31.62 -14.24
CA GLU A 335 -8.65 -30.18 -14.35
C GLU A 335 -7.17 -29.86 -14.15
N LYS A 336 -6.50 -30.47 -13.18
CA LYS A 336 -5.05 -30.24 -12.96
C LYS A 336 -4.22 -30.71 -14.14
N VAL A 337 -4.58 -31.82 -14.78
CA VAL A 337 -3.90 -32.32 -15.98
C VAL A 337 -4.03 -31.31 -17.12
N GLU A 338 -5.24 -30.80 -17.38
CA GLU A 338 -5.47 -29.81 -18.43
C GLU A 338 -4.78 -28.47 -18.12
N ILE A 339 -4.82 -28.00 -16.87
CA ILE A 339 -4.09 -26.80 -16.43
C ILE A 339 -2.57 -26.99 -16.62
N ALA A 340 -2.05 -28.17 -16.30
CA ALA A 340 -0.64 -28.48 -16.46
C ALA A 340 -0.23 -28.43 -17.94
N LYS A 341 -1.02 -29.02 -18.83
CA LYS A 341 -0.76 -29.06 -20.28
C LYS A 341 -0.86 -27.67 -20.93
N ARG A 342 -1.93 -26.93 -20.64
CA ARG A 342 -2.24 -25.66 -21.31
C ARG A 342 -1.42 -24.48 -20.80
N HIS A 343 -1.12 -24.44 -19.49
CA HIS A 343 -0.54 -23.25 -18.86
C HIS A 343 0.78 -23.52 -18.15
N VAL A 344 0.83 -24.54 -17.28
CA VAL A 344 2.00 -24.71 -16.38
C VAL A 344 3.22 -25.20 -17.15
N LEU A 345 3.09 -26.25 -17.97
CA LEU A 345 4.19 -26.82 -18.72
C LEU A 345 4.77 -25.81 -19.74
N PRO A 346 3.97 -25.14 -20.61
CA PRO A 346 4.48 -24.11 -21.52
C PRO A 346 5.22 -22.97 -20.79
N LYS A 347 4.70 -22.55 -19.63
CA LYS A 347 5.36 -21.56 -18.79
C LYS A 347 6.70 -22.08 -18.26
N GLN A 348 6.75 -23.29 -17.73
CA GLN A 348 7.99 -23.89 -17.23
C GLN A 348 9.03 -24.08 -18.34
N LEU A 349 8.62 -24.42 -19.57
CA LEU A 349 9.52 -24.50 -20.73
C LEU A 349 10.14 -23.13 -21.03
N THR A 350 9.31 -22.10 -21.12
CA THR A 350 9.75 -20.72 -21.36
C THR A 350 10.71 -20.22 -20.27
N ASP A 351 10.35 -20.41 -19.00
CA ASP A 351 11.16 -19.98 -17.85
C ASP A 351 12.53 -20.67 -17.79
N HIS A 352 12.66 -21.88 -18.36
CA HIS A 352 13.91 -22.65 -18.40
C HIS A 352 14.60 -22.63 -19.78
N GLY A 353 14.10 -21.84 -20.72
CA GLY A 353 14.69 -21.68 -22.06
C GLY A 353 14.61 -22.93 -22.95
N LEU A 354 13.65 -23.83 -22.68
CA LEU A 354 13.37 -25.02 -23.48
C LEU A 354 12.34 -24.71 -24.57
N LYS A 355 12.49 -25.32 -25.73
CA LYS A 355 11.46 -25.33 -26.78
C LYS A 355 10.39 -26.40 -26.50
N ALA A 356 9.23 -26.27 -27.15
CA ALA A 356 8.10 -27.18 -26.97
C ALA A 356 8.38 -28.63 -27.38
N ASP A 357 9.34 -28.84 -28.28
CA ASP A 357 9.78 -30.14 -28.79
C ASP A 357 10.97 -30.74 -28.00
N GLU A 358 11.61 -29.96 -27.14
CA GLU A 358 12.80 -30.38 -26.39
C GLU A 358 12.46 -31.18 -25.13
N LEU A 359 11.34 -30.89 -24.48
CA LEU A 359 10.84 -31.64 -23.32
C LEU A 359 9.38 -32.02 -23.52
N ILE A 360 9.13 -33.32 -23.61
CA ILE A 360 7.80 -33.89 -23.78
C ILE A 360 7.44 -34.65 -22.51
N VAL A 361 6.36 -34.23 -21.85
CA VAL A 361 5.79 -34.91 -20.69
C VAL A 361 4.42 -35.47 -21.09
N PRO A 362 4.29 -36.79 -21.28
CA PRO A 362 3.01 -37.43 -21.59
C PRO A 362 1.96 -37.17 -20.50
N GLU A 363 0.69 -37.20 -20.89
CA GLU A 363 -0.44 -36.96 -19.98
C GLU A 363 -0.44 -37.91 -18.78
N GLU A 364 -0.18 -39.20 -19.01
CA GLU A 364 -0.07 -40.20 -17.94
C GLU A 364 1.04 -39.87 -16.95
N THR A 365 2.18 -39.35 -17.40
CA THR A 365 3.26 -38.90 -16.51
C THR A 365 2.83 -37.69 -15.66
N ILE A 366 2.05 -36.76 -16.24
CA ILE A 366 1.49 -35.63 -15.48
C ILE A 366 0.51 -36.13 -14.42
N ARG A 367 -0.32 -37.12 -14.77
CA ARG A 367 -1.25 -37.77 -13.83
C ARG A 367 -0.50 -38.46 -12.69
N ASP A 368 0.59 -39.18 -13.00
CA ASP A 368 1.45 -39.81 -11.99
C ASP A 368 2.13 -38.79 -11.08
N LEU A 369 2.57 -37.64 -11.61
CA LEU A 369 3.07 -36.53 -10.79
C LEU A 369 2.02 -36.04 -9.80
N ILE A 370 0.78 -35.84 -10.27
CA ILE A 370 -0.33 -35.37 -9.45
C ILE A 370 -0.60 -36.36 -8.32
N ARG A 371 -0.71 -37.67 -8.63
CA ARG A 371 -1.06 -38.72 -7.67
C ARG A 371 0.04 -39.04 -6.65
N TYR A 372 1.29 -39.19 -7.10
CA TYR A 372 2.36 -39.76 -6.28
C TYR A 372 3.38 -38.74 -5.74
N TYR A 373 3.42 -37.54 -6.31
CA TYR A 373 4.45 -36.53 -5.99
C TYR A 373 3.89 -35.21 -5.46
N THR A 374 2.57 -35.00 -5.54
CA THR A 374 1.89 -33.82 -5.01
C THR A 374 0.72 -34.18 -4.11
N ARG A 375 0.41 -33.35 -3.11
CA ARG A 375 -0.79 -33.46 -2.28
C ARG A 375 -1.24 -32.07 -1.88
N GLU A 376 -2.10 -31.47 -2.70
CA GLU A 376 -2.60 -30.10 -2.54
C GLU A 376 -3.91 -29.90 -3.30
N ALA A 377 -4.69 -28.88 -2.96
CA ALA A 377 -5.90 -28.51 -3.71
C ALA A 377 -5.60 -27.75 -5.02
N GLY A 378 -4.51 -26.97 -5.04
CA GLY A 378 -4.08 -26.18 -6.19
C GLY A 378 -3.06 -26.90 -7.10
N VAL A 379 -2.27 -26.11 -7.83
CA VAL A 379 -1.22 -26.60 -8.75
C VAL A 379 0.20 -26.06 -8.42
N ARG A 380 0.41 -25.50 -7.22
CA ARG A 380 1.70 -24.88 -6.84
C ARG A 380 2.84 -25.89 -6.70
N SER A 381 2.58 -27.01 -6.05
CA SER A 381 3.50 -28.14 -5.93
C SER A 381 3.67 -28.86 -7.24
N LEU A 382 2.60 -28.95 -8.07
CA LEU A 382 2.68 -29.48 -9.43
C LEU A 382 3.60 -28.62 -10.31
N GLU A 383 3.46 -27.30 -10.27
CA GLU A 383 4.35 -26.36 -10.97
C GLU A 383 5.81 -26.52 -10.54
N ARG A 384 6.06 -26.67 -9.23
CA ARG A 384 7.41 -26.96 -8.72
C ARG A 384 7.96 -28.30 -9.19
N ALA A 385 7.12 -29.34 -9.26
CA ALA A 385 7.52 -30.65 -9.72
C ALA A 385 7.89 -30.62 -11.21
N LEU A 386 7.04 -30.02 -12.05
CA LEU A 386 7.30 -29.83 -13.49
C LEU A 386 8.54 -28.97 -13.75
N GLY A 387 8.76 -27.89 -12.99
CA GLY A 387 9.99 -27.11 -13.06
C GLY A 387 11.23 -27.92 -12.64
N GLY A 388 11.07 -28.86 -11.70
CA GLY A 388 12.10 -29.83 -11.34
C GLY A 388 12.47 -30.75 -12.50
N LEU A 389 11.46 -31.25 -13.24
CA LEU A 389 11.68 -32.04 -14.46
C LEU A 389 12.41 -31.22 -15.53
N ALA A 390 11.96 -30.00 -15.78
CA ALA A 390 12.57 -29.10 -16.76
C ALA A 390 14.06 -28.84 -16.48
N ARG A 391 14.42 -28.53 -15.22
CA ARG A 391 15.84 -28.35 -14.84
C ARG A 391 16.68 -29.61 -15.07
N LYS A 392 16.14 -30.79 -14.76
CA LYS A 392 16.84 -32.05 -14.99
C LYS A 392 16.99 -32.35 -16.47
N ALA A 393 15.96 -32.07 -17.28
CA ALA A 393 16.02 -32.23 -18.73
C ALA A 393 17.10 -31.33 -19.33
N VAL A 394 17.14 -30.03 -18.98
CA VAL A 394 18.21 -29.11 -19.41
C VAL A 394 19.60 -29.65 -19.07
N ARG A 395 19.79 -30.14 -17.84
CA ARG A 395 21.06 -30.72 -17.40
C ARG A 395 21.43 -31.98 -18.19
N GLU A 396 20.46 -32.84 -18.51
CA GLU A 396 20.69 -34.04 -19.30
C GLU A 396 21.03 -33.69 -20.74
N MET A 397 20.26 -32.81 -21.39
CA MET A 397 20.52 -32.33 -22.75
C MET A 397 21.91 -31.70 -22.87
N ALA A 398 22.35 -30.92 -21.88
CA ALA A 398 23.69 -30.33 -21.85
C ALA A 398 24.80 -31.39 -21.80
N LYS A 399 24.55 -32.56 -21.19
CA LYS A 399 25.52 -33.66 -21.07
C LYS A 399 25.51 -34.58 -22.29
N THR A 400 24.33 -35.00 -22.73
CA THR A 400 24.15 -36.03 -23.75
C THR A 400 24.05 -35.46 -25.16
N LYS A 401 23.88 -34.13 -25.29
CA LYS A 401 23.56 -33.43 -26.55
C LYS A 401 22.29 -33.99 -27.22
N ALA A 402 21.38 -34.56 -26.42
CA ALA A 402 20.08 -35.04 -26.89
C ALA A 402 19.24 -33.85 -27.40
N LYS A 403 18.55 -34.05 -28.54
CA LYS A 403 17.68 -33.01 -29.15
C LYS A 403 16.32 -32.90 -28.46
N SER A 404 15.83 -34.00 -27.88
CA SER A 404 14.54 -34.07 -27.20
C SER A 404 14.58 -35.09 -26.07
N ILE A 405 13.92 -34.78 -24.97
CA ILE A 405 13.76 -35.68 -23.82
C ILE A 405 12.28 -35.90 -23.59
N THR A 406 11.87 -37.16 -23.63
CA THR A 406 10.54 -37.59 -23.20
C THR A 406 10.64 -38.20 -21.81
N VAL A 407 9.88 -37.66 -20.86
CA VAL A 407 9.80 -38.19 -19.48
C VAL A 407 8.56 -39.07 -19.38
N ASP A 408 8.72 -40.35 -19.67
CA ASP A 408 7.70 -41.37 -19.45
C ASP A 408 7.62 -41.79 -17.97
N ALA A 409 6.66 -42.64 -17.62
CA ALA A 409 6.48 -43.14 -16.25
C ALA A 409 7.72 -43.86 -15.70
N ALA A 410 8.53 -44.50 -16.55
CA ALA A 410 9.76 -45.17 -16.13
C ALA A 410 10.85 -44.17 -15.75
N LYS A 411 11.11 -43.16 -16.60
CA LYS A 411 12.07 -42.08 -16.34
C LYS A 411 11.59 -41.11 -15.26
N LEU A 412 10.30 -41.09 -14.96
CA LEU A 412 9.76 -40.24 -13.90
C LEU A 412 10.45 -40.50 -12.56
N ALA A 413 10.80 -41.74 -12.23
CA ALA A 413 11.50 -42.06 -10.99
C ALA A 413 12.90 -41.43 -10.92
N ASP A 414 13.64 -41.43 -12.03
CA ASP A 414 14.98 -40.81 -12.11
C ASP A 414 14.89 -39.28 -11.98
N TYR A 415 13.80 -38.71 -12.48
CA TYR A 415 13.59 -37.27 -12.51
C TYR A 415 12.91 -36.70 -11.25
N ALA A 416 11.84 -37.32 -10.75
CA ALA A 416 11.10 -36.87 -9.59
C ALA A 416 11.57 -37.52 -8.28
N GLY A 417 12.34 -38.61 -8.36
CA GLY A 417 12.77 -39.42 -7.23
C GLY A 417 11.75 -40.49 -6.86
N VAL A 418 11.88 -41.04 -5.64
CA VAL A 418 10.95 -42.05 -5.10
C VAL A 418 9.57 -41.42 -4.91
N LYS A 419 8.50 -42.21 -5.16
CA LYS A 419 7.11 -41.81 -4.91
C LYS A 419 6.95 -41.32 -3.46
N LYS A 420 6.40 -40.12 -3.29
CA LYS A 420 6.26 -39.46 -1.97
C LYS A 420 4.97 -39.83 -1.28
N TYR A 421 3.92 -40.06 -2.06
CA TYR A 421 2.59 -40.38 -1.60
C TYR A 421 2.14 -41.71 -2.19
N ARG A 422 1.24 -42.37 -1.45
CA ARG A 422 0.52 -43.55 -1.91
C ARG A 422 -0.88 -43.10 -2.32
N TYR A 423 -1.39 -43.65 -3.41
CA TYR A 423 -2.68 -43.27 -3.98
C TYR A 423 -3.47 -44.54 -4.28
N GLY A 424 -4.74 -44.57 -3.86
CA GLY A 424 -5.65 -45.68 -4.15
C GLY A 424 -5.39 -46.97 -3.38
N GLU A 425 -4.58 -46.95 -2.31
CA GLU A 425 -4.47 -48.09 -1.39
C GLU A 425 -5.70 -48.10 -0.46
N THR A 426 -6.81 -48.61 -0.96
CA THR A 426 -7.91 -49.13 -0.13
C THR A 426 -7.66 -50.61 0.12
N ASP A 427 -7.92 -51.08 1.34
CA ASP A 427 -7.90 -52.51 1.63
C ASP A 427 -8.91 -53.21 0.68
N GLU A 428 -8.42 -54.11 -0.18
CA GLU A 428 -9.26 -54.80 -1.18
C GLU A 428 -10.23 -55.80 -0.53
N THR A 429 -10.01 -56.13 0.74
CA THR A 429 -10.80 -57.10 1.51
C THR A 429 -11.42 -56.44 2.73
N ASP A 430 -12.71 -56.71 2.95
CA ASP A 430 -13.41 -56.26 4.16
C ASP A 430 -12.74 -56.84 5.43
N GLN A 431 -12.39 -55.95 6.37
CA GLN A 431 -11.78 -56.31 7.65
C GLN A 431 -12.67 -55.90 8.82
N VAL A 432 -12.84 -56.80 9.80
CA VAL A 432 -13.63 -56.52 11.00
C VAL A 432 -12.89 -55.50 11.87
N GLY A 433 -13.57 -54.40 12.19
CA GLY A 433 -13.00 -53.34 13.03
C GLY A 433 -12.28 -52.25 12.24
N ILE A 434 -12.31 -52.29 10.91
CA ILE A 434 -11.79 -51.22 10.06
C ILE A 434 -12.95 -50.64 9.24
N VAL A 435 -13.07 -49.31 9.22
CA VAL A 435 -14.05 -48.61 8.38
C VAL A 435 -13.42 -47.45 7.64
N THR A 436 -13.83 -47.27 6.39
CA THR A 436 -13.40 -46.15 5.55
C THR A 436 -14.28 -44.92 5.83
N GLY A 437 -13.67 -43.86 6.32
CA GLY A 437 -14.28 -42.55 6.54
C GLY A 437 -13.85 -41.54 5.48
N LEU A 438 -14.75 -40.62 5.14
CA LEU A 438 -14.42 -39.45 4.33
C LEU A 438 -14.09 -38.28 5.25
N ALA A 439 -12.97 -37.62 5.00
CA ALA A 439 -12.56 -36.42 5.72
C ALA A 439 -12.46 -35.24 4.76
N TRP A 440 -12.93 -34.08 5.20
CA TRP A 440 -12.65 -32.84 4.51
C TRP A 440 -11.35 -32.24 5.06
N THR A 441 -10.33 -32.17 4.21
CA THR A 441 -9.06 -31.52 4.53
C THR A 441 -8.91 -30.22 3.73
N GLU A 442 -7.98 -29.36 4.12
CA GLU A 442 -7.66 -28.12 3.40
C GLU A 442 -7.17 -28.36 1.96
N PHE A 443 -6.76 -29.60 1.64
CA PHE A 443 -6.27 -30.01 0.32
C PHE A 443 -7.32 -30.73 -0.53
N GLY A 444 -8.53 -30.94 0.01
CA GLY A 444 -9.63 -31.66 -0.63
C GLY A 444 -10.24 -32.73 0.26
N GLY A 445 -11.15 -33.52 -0.31
CA GLY A 445 -11.66 -34.74 0.31
C GLY A 445 -10.55 -35.79 0.40
N ASP A 446 -10.42 -36.41 1.56
CA ASP A 446 -9.44 -37.46 1.83
C ASP A 446 -10.16 -38.70 2.37
N ILE A 447 -9.56 -39.85 2.15
CA ILE A 447 -10.06 -41.13 2.65
C ILE A 447 -9.23 -41.47 3.89
N LEU A 448 -9.89 -41.62 5.03
CA LEU A 448 -9.27 -42.02 6.29
C LEU A 448 -9.75 -43.41 6.68
N THR A 449 -8.84 -44.19 7.24
CA THR A 449 -9.16 -45.49 7.82
C THR A 449 -9.34 -45.33 9.32
N ILE A 450 -10.52 -45.69 9.84
CA ILE A 450 -10.81 -45.69 11.27
C ILE A 450 -10.76 -47.13 11.76
N GLU A 451 -9.92 -47.38 12.76
CA GLU A 451 -9.67 -48.71 13.30
C GLU A 451 -10.22 -48.81 14.74
N ALA A 452 -10.86 -49.93 15.04
CA ALA A 452 -11.41 -50.28 16.33
C ALA A 452 -11.05 -51.73 16.68
N ILE A 453 -10.27 -51.92 17.74
CA ILE A 453 -9.79 -53.24 18.17
C ILE A 453 -10.47 -53.60 19.50
N LYS A 454 -11.07 -54.79 19.55
CA LYS A 454 -11.60 -55.38 20.79
C LYS A 454 -10.56 -56.29 21.43
N MET A 455 -10.15 -55.97 22.66
CA MET A 455 -9.27 -56.81 23.48
C MET A 455 -9.99 -57.24 24.77
N PRO A 456 -9.69 -58.44 25.33
CA PRO A 456 -10.20 -58.84 26.64
C PRO A 456 -9.76 -57.84 27.72
N GLY A 457 -10.70 -57.35 28.54
CA GLY A 457 -10.39 -56.33 29.56
C GLY A 457 -11.59 -55.84 30.35
N ARG A 458 -11.39 -54.81 31.18
CA ARG A 458 -12.40 -54.25 32.10
C ARG A 458 -13.39 -53.25 31.46
N GLY A 459 -13.59 -53.29 30.14
CA GLY A 459 -14.54 -52.42 29.43
C GLY A 459 -14.11 -50.95 29.28
N ARG A 460 -12.81 -50.64 29.43
CA ARG A 460 -12.27 -49.30 29.15
C ARG A 460 -12.13 -49.08 27.64
N MET A 461 -12.49 -47.89 27.17
CA MET A 461 -12.29 -47.44 25.79
C MET A 461 -11.18 -46.41 25.75
N THR A 462 -10.18 -46.63 24.89
CA THR A 462 -9.06 -45.70 24.69
C THR A 462 -9.11 -45.18 23.28
N VAL A 463 -8.98 -43.87 23.12
CA VAL A 463 -9.03 -43.18 21.84
C VAL A 463 -7.65 -42.59 21.54
N THR A 464 -7.12 -42.87 20.36
CA THR A 464 -5.81 -42.41 19.88
C THR A 464 -5.97 -41.63 18.57
N GLY A 465 -4.91 -40.96 18.09
CA GLY A 465 -4.94 -40.24 16.80
C GLY A 465 -5.08 -38.71 16.87
N ASN A 466 -4.65 -38.07 17.99
CA ASN A 466 -4.64 -36.61 18.17
C ASN A 466 -6.00 -35.93 17.89
N LEU A 467 -7.07 -36.56 18.39
CA LEU A 467 -8.44 -36.08 18.20
C LEU A 467 -8.75 -34.89 19.12
N LYS A 468 -9.41 -33.86 18.55
CA LYS A 468 -9.94 -32.71 19.29
C LYS A 468 -11.17 -33.09 20.12
N GLU A 469 -11.55 -32.25 21.09
CA GLU A 469 -12.64 -32.52 22.04
C GLU A 469 -13.97 -32.90 21.37
N VAL A 470 -14.36 -32.21 20.29
CA VAL A 470 -15.58 -32.51 19.52
C VAL A 470 -15.58 -33.94 18.97
N MET A 471 -14.43 -34.44 18.51
CA MET A 471 -14.30 -35.82 18.01
C MET A 471 -14.36 -36.83 19.16
N LYS A 472 -13.75 -36.53 20.32
CA LYS A 472 -13.84 -37.39 21.50
C LYS A 472 -15.28 -37.52 22.00
N GLU A 473 -16.02 -36.42 21.99
CA GLU A 473 -17.45 -36.41 22.34
C GLU A 473 -18.27 -37.25 21.36
N SER A 474 -18.04 -37.10 20.05
CA SER A 474 -18.70 -37.92 19.03
C SER A 474 -18.44 -39.43 19.22
N ILE A 475 -17.23 -39.82 19.59
CA ILE A 475 -16.90 -41.23 19.87
C ILE A 475 -17.62 -41.73 21.12
N SER A 476 -17.71 -40.91 22.18
CA SER A 476 -18.46 -41.24 23.39
C SER A 476 -19.96 -41.43 23.10
N ALA A 477 -20.53 -40.56 22.26
CA ALA A 477 -21.93 -40.68 21.82
C ALA A 477 -22.15 -41.96 21.01
N ALA A 478 -21.27 -42.26 20.04
CA ALA A 478 -21.34 -43.49 19.24
C ALA A 478 -21.25 -44.74 20.12
N ALA A 479 -20.31 -44.77 21.07
CA ALA A 479 -20.18 -45.87 22.02
C ALA A 479 -21.42 -46.06 22.90
N SER A 480 -22.02 -44.95 23.36
CA SER A 480 -23.25 -45.00 24.17
C SER A 480 -24.43 -45.54 23.36
N TYR A 481 -24.56 -45.12 22.10
CA TYR A 481 -25.58 -45.61 21.19
C TYR A 481 -25.44 -47.10 20.90
N VAL A 482 -24.22 -47.57 20.62
CA VAL A 482 -23.95 -49.00 20.41
C VAL A 482 -24.29 -49.80 21.67
N ARG A 483 -23.89 -49.34 22.87
CA ARG A 483 -24.24 -49.98 24.14
C ARG A 483 -25.75 -50.06 24.40
N ALA A 484 -26.51 -49.03 24.01
CA ALA A 484 -27.95 -49.01 24.16
C ALA A 484 -28.67 -50.00 23.22
N ARG A 485 -28.07 -50.32 22.07
CA ARG A 485 -28.64 -51.23 21.06
C ARG A 485 -28.07 -52.64 21.08
N SER A 486 -26.91 -52.85 21.69
CA SER A 486 -26.41 -54.18 22.00
C SER A 486 -27.27 -54.76 23.12
N LEU A 487 -28.25 -55.59 22.76
CA LEU A 487 -28.96 -56.45 23.69
C LEU A 487 -27.95 -57.26 24.50
N ALA A 488 -28.21 -57.36 25.81
CA ALA A 488 -27.35 -58.00 26.81
C ALA A 488 -26.94 -59.43 26.43
#